data_AF-A0A381SX57-F1
#
_entry.id   AF-A0A381SX57-F1
#
_cell.length_a   1.000
_cell.length_b   1.000
_cell.length_c   1.000
_cell.angle_alpha   90.00
_cell.angle_beta   90.00
_cell.angle_gamma   90.00
#
_symmetry.space_group_name_H-M   'P 1'
#
loop_
_entity.id
_entity.type
_entity.pdbx_description
1 polymer ?
#
loop_
_entity_poly.entity_id
_entity_poly.type
_entity_poly.pdbx_seq_one_letter_code
_entity_poly.pdbx_strand_id
1 'polypeptide(L)' 'VDSRPIGIFDSGLGGLTVVKSIRSLLPNESILYFGDTARVPYGNKSKELIKE' A
#
# COMPACT_ATOMS: atom_id res chain seq x y z
N VAL A 1 -6.69 -1.94 -23.27
CA VAL A 1 -6.04 -2.55 -22.09
C VAL A 1 -5.48 -1.40 -21.29
N ASP A 2 -5.85 -1.26 -20.02
CA ASP A 2 -5.28 -0.23 -19.15
C ASP A 2 -3.86 -0.65 -18.77
N SER A 3 -2.89 0.26 -18.90
CA SER A 3 -1.48 0.00 -18.61
C SER A 3 -1.02 0.67 -17.31
N ARG A 4 -1.93 1.35 -16.59
CA ARG A 4 -1.60 2.01 -15.32
C ARG A 4 -1.38 0.96 -14.23
N PRO A 5 -0.43 1.19 -13.31
CA PRO A 5 -0.18 0.27 -12.21
C PRO A 5 -1.27 0.32 -11.14
N ILE A 6 -1.42 -0.77 -10.40
CA ILE A 6 -2.18 -0.81 -9.15
C ILE A 6 -1.36 -0.08 -8.07
N GLY A 7 -1.87 1.05 -7.60
CA GLY A 7 -1.29 1.80 -6.48
C GLY A 7 -1.67 1.17 -5.15
N ILE A 8 -0.70 0.90 -4.29
CA ILE A 8 -0.90 0.40 -2.93
C ILE A 8 -0.22 1.35 -1.96
N PHE A 9 -0.99 1.89 -1.03
CA PHE A 9 -0.49 2.75 0.03
C PHE A 9 -0.56 2.01 1.36
N ASP A 10 0.54 1.98 2.11
CA ASP A 10 0.58 1.43 3.46
C ASP A 10 1.48 2.29 4.35
N SER A 11 1.27 2.17 5.65
CA SER A 11 2.08 2.78 6.69
C SER A 11 3.51 2.23 6.77
N GLY A 12 3.78 1.01 6.33
CA GLY A 12 5.10 0.41 6.55
C GLY A 12 5.38 -0.80 5.68
N LEU A 13 6.00 -1.83 6.25
CA LEU A 13 6.34 -3.07 5.55
C LEU A 13 5.20 -4.11 5.61
N GLY A 14 4.20 -3.90 6.47
CA GLY A 14 3.08 -4.83 6.65
C GLY A 14 2.27 -5.03 5.36
N GLY A 15 2.09 -3.96 4.59
CA GLY A 15 1.38 -3.98 3.30
C GLY A 15 2.06 -4.83 2.23
N LEU A 16 3.33 -5.21 2.38
CA LEU A 16 3.98 -6.15 1.46
C LEU A 16 3.34 -7.55 1.50
N THR A 17 2.67 -7.92 2.59
CA THR A 17 1.88 -9.16 2.65
C THR A 17 0.71 -9.12 1.66
N VAL A 18 0.05 -7.97 1.52
CA VAL A 18 -1.02 -7.73 0.56
C VAL A 18 -0.46 -7.72 -0.87
N VAL A 19 0.67 -7.05 -1.10
CA VAL A 19 1.36 -7.06 -2.40
C VAL A 19 1.65 -8.49 -2.86
N LYS A 20 2.15 -9.34 -1.95
CA LYS A 20 2.44 -10.75 -2.24
C LYS A 20 1.21 -11.51 -2.71
N SER A 21 0.07 -11.33 -2.04
CA SER A 21 -1.20 -11.95 -2.42
C SER A 21 -1.70 -11.46 -3.77
N ILE A 22 -1.61 -10.15 -4.03
CA ILE A 22 -2.02 -9.55 -5.31
C ILE A 22 -1.16 -10.11 -6.45
N ARG A 23 0.16 -10.17 -6.30
CA ARG A 23 1.05 -10.75 -7.33
C ARG A 23 0.76 -12.22 -7.62
N SER A 24 0.26 -12.97 -6.64
CA SER A 24 -0.12 -14.37 -6.85
C SER A 24 -1.41 -14.51 -7.69
N LEU A 25 -2.36 -13.60 -7.54
CA LEU A 25 -3.64 -13.62 -8.25
C LEU A 25 -3.58 -12.92 -9.60
N LEU A 26 -2.77 -11.87 -9.69
CA LEU A 26 -2.63 -10.97 -10.84
C LEU A 26 -1.14 -10.86 -11.24
N PRO A 27 -0.53 -11.94 -11.75
CA PRO A 27 0.92 -11.99 -12.00
C PRO A 27 1.40 -11.02 -13.09
N ASN A 28 0.50 -10.54 -13.95
CA ASN A 28 0.81 -9.66 -15.07
C ASN A 28 0.56 -8.17 -14.76
N GLU A 29 0.01 -7.85 -13.59
CA GLU A 29 -0.27 -6.47 -13.23
C GLU A 29 0.97 -5.77 -12.66
N SER A 30 1.16 -4.52 -13.08
CA SER A 30 2.19 -3.66 -12.49
C SER A 30 1.69 -3.10 -11.16
N ILE A 31 2.53 -3.11 -10.13
CA ILE A 31 2.18 -2.63 -8.79
C ILE A 31 3.13 -1.50 -8.39
N LEU A 32 2.57 -0.38 -7.93
CA LEU A 32 3.29 0.72 -7.31
C LEU A 32 2.98 0.73 -5.81
N TYR A 33 3.94 0.31 -4.99
CA TYR A 33 3.81 0.36 -3.54
C TYR A 33 4.43 1.64 -2.98
N PHE A 34 3.63 2.39 -2.23
CA PHE A 34 4.06 3.58 -1.52
C PHE A 34 3.94 3.35 -0.01
N GLY A 35 5.08 3.24 0.66
CA GLY A 35 5.13 3.12 2.12
C GLY A 35 5.32 4.48 2.78
N ASP A 36 4.36 4.97 3.56
CA ASP A 36 4.52 6.15 4.41
C ASP A 36 5.29 5.80 5.69
N THR A 37 6.57 5.47 5.50
CA THR A 37 7.49 5.10 6.58
C THR A 37 7.84 6.29 7.49
N ALA A 38 7.54 7.53 7.09
CA ALA A 38 7.83 8.74 7.86
C ALA A 38 6.80 9.00 8.98
N ARG A 39 5.62 8.37 8.93
CA ARG A 39 4.52 8.61 9.87
C ARG A 39 4.16 7.39 10.74
N VAL A 40 5.03 6.39 10.80
CA VAL A 40 4.83 5.17 11.60
C VAL A 40 4.94 5.45 13.11
N PRO A 41 4.08 4.83 13.95
CA PRO A 41 2.89 4.05 13.62
C PRO A 41 1.61 4.91 13.58
N TYR A 42 0.70 4.63 12.62
CA TYR A 42 -0.63 5.24 12.62
C TYR A 42 -1.55 4.71 13.72
N GLY A 43 -1.22 3.59 14.36
CA GLY A 43 -2.07 2.97 15.38
C GLY A 43 -2.43 3.89 16.56
N ASN A 44 -1.59 4.90 16.83
CA ASN A 44 -1.78 5.86 17.91
C ASN A 44 -2.25 7.24 17.41
N LYS A 45 -2.57 7.39 16.12
CA LYS A 45 -2.93 8.66 15.49
C LYS A 45 -4.45 8.78 15.36
N SER A 46 -4.96 10.00 15.53
CA SER A 46 -6.39 10.27 15.40
C SER A 46 -6.86 10.05 13.95
N LYS A 47 -8.16 9.75 13.76
CA LYS A 47 -8.73 9.49 12.43
C LYS A 47 -8.61 10.71 11.51
N GLU A 48 -8.61 11.89 12.10
CA GLU A 48 -8.44 13.18 11.44
C GLU A 48 -7.04 13.27 10.80
N LEU A 49 -5.99 12.84 11.51
CA LEU A 49 -4.60 12.90 11.05
C LEU A 49 -4.24 11.86 9.98
N ILE A 50 -5.09 10.85 9.77
CA ILE A 50 -4.92 9.81 8.73
C ILE A 50 -5.66 10.19 7.44
N LYS A 51 -6.66 11.07 7.52
CA LYS A 51 -7.50 11.47 6.39
C LYS A 51 -7.03 12.76 5.69
N GLU A 52 -6.14 13.52 6.31
CA GLU A 52 -5.40 14.64 5.70
C GLU A 52 -4.14 14.18 4.96
#